data_AF-A0A2D8NBD1-F1
#
_entry.id   AF-A0A2D8NBD1-F1
#
_cell.length_a   1.000
_cell.length_b   1.000
_cell.length_c   1.000
_cell.angle_alpha   90.00
_cell.angle_beta   90.00
_cell.angle_gamma   90.00
#
_symmetry.space_group_name_H-M   'P 1'
#
loop_
_entity.id
_entity.type
_entity.pdbx_description
1 polymer ?
#
loop_
_entity_poly.entity_id
_entity_poly.type
_entity_poly.pdbx_seq_one_letter_code
_entity_poly.pdbx_strand_id
1 'polypeptide(L)'
;MYRKHFFYLLFLILLSLIVFGLEKFDVFNFGLSIFPLIIIIFTLFTIGQYKKRKKQILFVKVISYLNIIYLLKYIIFDNTSVYGFIFLGAVTLLLAFALNSLKKDQKLVDSVNRLR
;
A
#
# COMPACT_ATOMS: atom_id res chain seq x y z
N MET A 1 -18.40 5.90 -8.86
CA MET A 1 -18.07 5.80 -7.42
C MET A 1 -16.60 5.41 -7.25
N TYR A 2 -15.69 6.32 -7.62
CA TYR A 2 -14.26 6.01 -7.89
C TYR A 2 -13.28 6.58 -6.85
N ARG A 3 -13.78 7.15 -5.74
CA ARG A 3 -13.04 8.27 -5.15
C ARG A 3 -12.11 7.94 -3.98
N LYS A 4 -12.49 7.10 -3.00
CA LYS A 4 -11.73 7.05 -1.73
C LYS A 4 -10.45 6.21 -1.79
N HIS A 5 -10.52 4.98 -2.32
CA HIS A 5 -9.33 4.12 -2.41
C HIS A 5 -8.24 4.66 -3.35
N PHE A 6 -8.62 5.39 -4.40
CA PHE A 6 -7.67 6.04 -5.30
C PHE A 6 -6.77 7.03 -4.54
N PHE A 7 -7.34 7.86 -3.65
CA PHE A 7 -6.54 8.78 -2.84
C PHE A 7 -5.59 8.04 -1.90
N TYR A 8 -6.04 6.97 -1.25
CA TYR A 8 -5.15 6.17 -0.37
C TYR A 8 -3.98 5.55 -1.15
N LEU A 9 -4.23 5.05 -2.36
CA LEU A 9 -3.19 4.53 -3.25
C LEU A 9 -2.24 5.64 -3.74
N LEU A 10 -2.76 6.83 -4.04
CA LEU A 10 -1.94 7.98 -4.44
C LEU A 10 -1.06 8.48 -3.28
N PHE A 11 -1.59 8.55 -2.06
CA PHE A 11 -0.82 8.84 -0.86
C PHE A 11 0.27 7.79 -0.60
N LEU A 12 -0.01 6.51 -0.86
CA LEU A 12 0.96 5.42 -0.78
C LEU A 12 2.16 5.64 -1.71
N ILE A 13 1.90 6.08 -2.95
CA ILE A 13 2.95 6.42 -3.92
C ILE A 13 3.76 7.62 -3.44
N LEU A 14 3.10 8.70 -3.02
CA LEU A 14 3.78 9.91 -2.53
C LEU A 14 4.66 9.63 -1.32
N LEU A 15 4.12 8.94 -0.32
CA LEU A 15 4.85 8.59 0.90
C LEU A 15 6.09 7.74 0.56
N SER A 16 5.92 6.77 -0.35
CA SER A 16 7.00 5.88 -0.76
C SER A 16 8.07 6.58 -1.60
N LEU A 17 7.69 7.58 -2.43
CA LEU A 17 8.64 8.42 -3.17
C LEU A 17 9.46 9.31 -2.22
N ILE A 18 8.81 9.91 -1.22
CA ILE A 18 9.48 10.72 -0.21
C ILE A 18 10.51 9.88 0.55
N VAL A 19 10.10 8.72 1.07
CA VAL A 19 11.01 7.84 1.81
C VAL A 19 12.16 7.34 0.93
N PHE A 20 11.87 6.91 -0.30
CA PHE A 20 12.92 6.50 -1.24
C PHE A 20 13.92 7.63 -1.53
N GLY A 21 13.42 8.85 -1.74
CA GLY A 21 14.27 10.02 -1.97
C GLY A 21 15.16 10.31 -0.76
N LEU A 22 14.57 10.39 0.43
CA LEU A 22 15.30 10.69 1.66
C LEU A 22 16.37 9.63 2.00
N GLU A 23 16.08 8.35 1.75
CA GLU A 23 17.05 7.26 1.95
C GLU A 23 18.16 7.29 0.88
N LYS A 24 17.84 7.67 -0.36
CA LYS A 24 18.82 7.72 -1.46
C LYS A 24 19.76 8.94 -1.43
N PHE A 25 19.33 10.03 -0.81
CA PHE A 25 20.14 11.23 -0.60
C PHE A 25 20.84 11.25 0.77
N ASP A 26 20.87 10.12 1.48
CA ASP A 26 21.47 9.96 2.81
C ASP A 26 20.95 10.96 3.87
N VAL A 27 19.72 11.48 3.70
CA VAL A 27 19.11 12.44 4.63
C VAL A 27 18.60 11.74 5.88
N PHE A 28 17.95 10.58 5.70
CA PHE A 28 17.48 9.72 6.79
C PHE A 28 17.68 8.26 6.41
N ASN A 29 18.23 7.46 7.33
CA ASN A 29 18.33 6.03 7.15
C ASN A 29 17.05 5.34 7.64
N PHE A 30 16.20 4.94 6.69
CA PHE A 30 15.01 4.16 7.02
C PHE A 30 15.34 2.68 7.16
N GLY A 31 16.36 2.14 6.48
CA GLY A 31 16.73 0.73 6.48
C GLY A 31 15.79 -0.14 5.64
N LEU A 32 14.98 0.47 4.78
CA LEU A 32 13.90 -0.18 4.02
C LEU A 32 14.38 -0.68 2.66
N SER A 33 15.61 -0.33 2.28
CA SER A 33 16.24 -0.78 1.03
C SER A 33 15.31 -0.47 -0.16
N ILE A 34 15.01 -1.46 -1.01
CA ILE A 34 14.19 -1.28 -2.22
C ILE A 34 12.68 -1.31 -1.96
N PHE A 35 12.25 -1.47 -0.70
CA PHE A 35 10.83 -1.67 -0.37
C PHE A 35 9.89 -0.52 -0.77
N PRO A 36 10.24 0.78 -0.57
CA PRO A 36 9.41 1.88 -1.04
C PRO A 36 9.19 1.83 -2.57
N LEU A 37 10.20 1.38 -3.31
CA LEU A 37 10.14 1.24 -4.78
C LEU A 37 9.21 0.09 -5.21
N ILE A 38 9.23 -1.03 -4.47
CA ILE A 38 8.26 -2.12 -4.65
C ILE A 38 6.83 -1.63 -4.43
N ILE A 39 6.61 -0.86 -3.36
CA ILE A 39 5.30 -0.28 -3.06
C ILE A 39 4.82 0.59 -4.23
N ILE A 40 5.67 1.48 -4.76
CA ILE A 40 5.30 2.36 -5.88
C ILE A 40 4.85 1.53 -7.09
N ILE A 41 5.65 0.54 -7.51
CA ILE A 41 5.35 -0.29 -8.68
C ILE A 41 4.02 -1.03 -8.52
N PHE A 42 3.83 -1.71 -7.39
CA PHE A 42 2.59 -2.46 -7.15
C PHE A 42 1.37 -1.54 -7.01
N THR A 43 1.55 -0.36 -6.43
CA THR A 43 0.46 0.62 -6.28
C THR A 43 0.06 1.19 -7.65
N LEU A 44 1.02 1.51 -8.52
CA LEU A 44 0.76 1.89 -9.91
C LEU A 44 0.03 0.78 -10.67
N PHE A 45 0.45 -0.49 -10.51
CA PHE A 45 -0.24 -1.62 -11.12
C PHE A 45 -1.69 -1.72 -10.63
N THR A 46 -1.92 -1.52 -9.33
CA THR A 46 -3.27 -1.50 -8.72
C THR A 46 -4.14 -0.40 -9.33
N ILE A 47 -3.59 0.80 -9.51
CA ILE A 47 -4.29 1.91 -10.17
C ILE A 47 -4.58 1.55 -11.63
N GLY A 48 -3.63 0.97 -12.36
CA GLY A 48 -3.80 0.54 -13.76
C GLY A 48 -4.91 -0.49 -13.96
N GLN A 49 -5.26 -1.27 -12.93
CA GLN A 49 -6.40 -2.20 -12.94
C GLN A 49 -7.76 -1.53 -12.65
N TYR A 50 -7.91 -0.25 -12.98
CA TYR A 50 -9.05 0.60 -12.61
C TYR A 50 -10.45 0.01 -12.94
N LYS A 51 -10.59 -0.75 -14.03
CA LYS A 51 -11.86 -1.39 -14.39
C LYS A 51 -12.11 -2.73 -13.68
N LYS A 52 -11.10 -3.31 -13.02
CA LYS A 52 -11.11 -4.68 -12.50
C LYS A 52 -10.93 -4.69 -10.97
N ARG A 53 -11.99 -4.34 -10.22
CA ARG A 53 -11.97 -4.24 -8.75
C ARG A 53 -11.48 -5.49 -8.03
N LYS A 54 -11.90 -6.70 -8.47
CA LYS A 54 -11.40 -7.97 -7.90
C LYS A 54 -9.88 -8.09 -8.01
N LYS A 55 -9.29 -7.63 -9.13
CA LYS A 55 -7.83 -7.57 -9.30
C LYS A 55 -7.21 -6.51 -8.39
N GLN A 56 -7.79 -5.32 -8.27
CA GLN A 56 -7.30 -4.29 -7.35
C GLN A 56 -7.25 -4.80 -5.90
N ILE A 57 -8.30 -5.48 -5.44
CA ILE A 57 -8.36 -6.11 -4.11
C ILE A 57 -7.22 -7.13 -3.94
N LEU A 58 -6.96 -7.96 -4.95
CA LEU A 58 -5.87 -8.93 -4.91
C LEU A 58 -4.51 -8.23 -4.77
N PHE A 59 -4.23 -7.20 -5.57
CA PHE A 59 -2.96 -6.47 -5.49
C PHE A 59 -2.77 -5.78 -4.15
N VAL A 60 -3.80 -5.10 -3.61
CA VAL A 60 -3.72 -4.48 -2.28
C VAL A 60 -3.42 -5.52 -1.19
N LYS A 61 -4.01 -6.72 -1.28
CA LYS A 61 -3.67 -7.82 -0.37
C LYS A 61 -2.22 -8.26 -0.49
N VAL A 62 -1.71 -8.43 -1.72
CA VAL A 62 -0.31 -8.82 -1.96
C VAL A 62 0.65 -7.80 -1.35
N ILE A 63 0.43 -6.50 -1.56
CA ILE A 63 1.25 -5.44 -0.96
C ILE A 63 1.16 -5.50 0.57
N SER A 64 -0.03 -5.76 1.12
CA SER A 64 -0.22 -5.88 2.58
C SER A 64 0.59 -7.05 3.16
N TYR A 65 0.62 -8.20 2.49
CA TYR A 65 1.44 -9.34 2.90
C TYR A 65 2.93 -9.00 2.87
N LEU A 66 3.41 -8.34 1.81
CA LEU A 66 4.79 -7.89 1.73
C LEU A 66 5.13 -6.91 2.87
N ASN A 67 4.22 -5.99 3.19
CA ASN A 67 4.41 -5.06 4.30
C ASN A 67 4.52 -5.76 5.66
N ILE A 68 3.75 -6.82 5.89
CA ILE A 68 3.86 -7.64 7.10
C ILE A 68 5.22 -8.35 7.17
N ILE A 69 5.72 -8.90 6.05
CA ILE A 69 7.04 -9.53 6.00
C ILE A 69 8.13 -8.52 6.37
N TYR A 70 8.05 -7.29 5.87
CA TYR A 70 8.99 -6.23 6.22
C TYR A 70 8.86 -5.78 7.68
N LEU A 71 7.64 -5.69 8.23
CA LEU A 71 7.42 -5.46 9.66
C LEU A 71 8.09 -6.53 10.52
N LEU A 72 7.87 -7.81 10.19
CA LEU A 72 8.50 -8.93 10.90
C LEU A 72 10.02 -8.90 10.77
N LYS A 73 10.56 -8.59 9.59
CA LYS A 73 11.99 -8.38 9.40
C LYS A 73 12.51 -7.29 10.34
N TYR A 74 11.82 -6.16 10.47
CA TYR A 74 12.23 -5.07 11.36
C TYR A 74 12.22 -5.46 12.83
N ILE A 75 11.20 -6.20 13.25
CA ILE A 75 11.07 -6.69 14.63
C ILE A 75 12.15 -7.73 14.95
N ILE A 76 12.41 -8.67 14.04
CA ILE A 76 13.34 -9.79 14.27
C ILE A 76 14.80 -9.37 14.20
N PHE A 77 15.15 -8.51 13.25
CA PHE A 77 16.54 -8.09 13.03
C PHE A 77 16.92 -6.82 13.78
N ASP A 78 16.06 -6.36 14.69
CA ASP A 78 16.23 -5.19 15.57
C ASP A 78 16.79 -3.96 14.82
N ASN A 79 16.26 -3.72 13.62
CA ASN A 79 16.68 -2.60 12.80
C ASN A 79 16.02 -1.33 13.38
N THR A 80 16.73 -0.67 14.29
CA THR A 80 16.28 0.36 15.25
C THR A 80 15.83 1.70 14.65
N SER A 81 15.60 1.78 13.35
CA SER A 81 15.12 3.02 12.74
C SER A 81 13.62 3.21 13.08
N VAL A 82 13.34 4.11 14.03
CA VAL A 82 11.98 4.51 14.40
C VAL A 82 11.22 5.00 13.16
N TYR A 83 11.92 5.69 12.25
CA TYR A 83 11.36 6.17 10.99
C TYR A 83 10.89 5.05 10.05
N GLY A 84 11.64 3.94 9.97
CA GLY A 84 11.24 2.75 9.20
C GLY A 84 9.96 2.12 9.75
N PHE A 85 9.85 1.98 11.08
CA PHE A 85 8.63 1.51 11.73
C PHE A 85 7.43 2.42 11.48
N ILE A 86 7.61 3.74 11.58
CA ILE A 86 6.55 4.72 11.29
C ILE A 86 6.08 4.59 9.85
N PHE A 87 7.00 4.46 8.89
CA PHE A 87 6.66 4.25 7.48
C PHE A 87 5.85 2.97 7.27
N LEU A 88 6.32 1.83 7.81
CA LEU A 88 5.62 0.54 7.67
C LEU A 88 4.22 0.57 8.32
N GLY A 89 4.08 1.28 9.44
CA GLY A 89 2.79 1.54 10.09
C GLY A 89 1.85 2.38 9.20
N ALA A 90 2.35 3.48 8.63
CA ALA A 90 1.59 4.32 7.72
C ALA A 90 1.14 3.55 6.46
N VAL A 91 2.02 2.73 5.88
CA VAL A 91 1.70 1.84 4.76
C VAL A 91 0.59 0.86 5.14
N THR A 92 0.67 0.24 6.33
CA THR A 92 -0.36 -0.68 6.84
C THR A 92 -1.73 0.00 6.88
N LEU A 93 -1.78 1.20 7.44
CA LEU A 93 -3.01 1.96 7.64
C LEU A 93 -3.62 2.40 6.29
N LEU A 94 -2.80 2.90 5.36
CA LEU A 94 -3.26 3.27 4.01
C LEU A 94 -3.77 2.07 3.21
N LEU A 95 -3.07 0.93 3.28
CA LEU A 95 -3.51 -0.31 2.62
C LEU A 95 -4.82 -0.85 3.21
N ALA A 96 -4.98 -0.79 4.53
CA ALA A 96 -6.22 -1.19 5.20
C ALA A 96 -7.41 -0.34 4.74
N PHE A 97 -7.24 0.99 4.66
CA PHE A 97 -8.27 1.88 4.16
C PHE A 97 -8.59 1.65 2.67
N ALA A 98 -7.57 1.45 1.84
CA ALA A 98 -7.74 1.10 0.43
C ALA A 98 -8.53 -0.20 0.27
N LEU A 99 -8.16 -1.25 1.02
CA LEU A 99 -8.80 -2.56 0.97
C LEU A 99 -10.26 -2.49 1.43
N ASN A 100 -10.53 -1.80 2.54
CA ASN A 100 -11.88 -1.67 3.06
C ASN A 100 -12.80 -0.93 2.08
N SER A 101 -12.31 0.18 1.51
CA SER A 101 -13.04 0.92 0.48
C SER A 101 -13.30 0.05 -0.75
N LEU A 102 -12.30 -0.65 -1.27
CA LEU A 102 -12.44 -1.53 -2.44
C LEU A 102 -13.45 -2.68 -2.19
N LYS A 103 -13.41 -3.30 -1.01
CA LYS A 103 -14.37 -4.36 -0.64
C LYS A 103 -15.80 -3.83 -0.55
N LYS A 104 -16.01 -2.66 0.04
CA LYS A 104 -17.34 -2.03 0.11
C LYS A 104 -17.89 -1.75 -1.29
N ASP A 105 -17.05 -1.18 -2.15
CA ASP A 105 -17.39 -0.89 -3.54
C ASP A 105 -17.68 -2.18 -4.33
N GLN A 106 -16.95 -3.26 -4.10
CA GLN A 106 -17.20 -4.55 -4.73
C GLN A 106 -18.54 -5.16 -4.30
N LYS A 107 -18.87 -5.12 -3.00
CA LYS A 107 -20.15 -5.62 -2.47
C LYS A 107 -21.36 -4.92 -3.12
N LEU A 108 -21.27 -3.61 -3.34
CA LEU A 108 -22.32 -2.83 -4.01
C LEU A 108 -22.52 -3.25 -5.48
N VAL A 109 -21.44 -3.53 -6.20
CA VAL A 109 -21.53 -4.03 -7.58
C VAL A 109 -22.12 -5.42 -7.61
N ASP A 110 -21.68 -6.30 -6.70
CA ASP A 110 -22.18 -7.66 -6.63
C ASP A 110 -23.67 -7.69 -6.23
N SER A 111 -24.14 -6.78 -5.38
CA SER A 111 -25.58 -6.67 -5.05
C SER A 111 -26.42 -6.18 -6.22
N VAL A 112 -25.94 -5.17 -6.96
CA VAL A 112 -26.64 -4.67 -8.17
C VAL A 112 -26.71 -5.76 -9.24
N ASN A 113 -25.62 -6.50 -9.44
CA ASN A 113 -25.59 -7.59 -10.42
C ASN A 113 -26.52 -8.76 -10.07
N ARG A 114 -26.85 -8.97 -8.78
CA ARG A 114 -27.81 -10.01 -8.36
C ARG A 114 -29.27 -9.62 -8.58
N LEU A 115 -29.55 -8.32 -8.66
CA LEU A 115 -30.89 -7.79 -8.88
C LEU A 115 -31.27 -7.73 -10.38
N ARG A 116 -30.29 -7.91 -11.26
CA ARG A 116 -30.44 -7.94 -12.71
C ARG A 116 -30.56 -9.37 -13.21
#